data_AF-A0AAW0WV43-F1
#
_entry.id   AF-A0AAW0WV43-F1
#
_cell.length_a   1.000
_cell.length_b   1.000
_cell.length_c   1.000
_cell.angle_alpha   90.00
_cell.angle_beta   90.00
_cell.angle_gamma   90.00
#
_symmetry.space_group_name_H-M   'P 1'
#
loop_
_entity.id
_entity.type
_entity.pdbx_description
1 polymer ?
#
loop_
_entity_poly.entity_id
_entity_poly.type
_entity_poly.pdbx_seq_one_letter_code
_entity_poly.pdbx_strand_id
1 'polypeptide(L)'
;MRYTRVVSMFPVGLLTEAGLSTPVLKDGRFIGWYDGWIGGRKFPVDMAGFAVSVPFLLTVPKAKMPYTAGMEETGFLSSLNITTDQIEFLADNCTQIYVWHTKTHKNNPASRNILLPEYNGTNLRILQEVMTIKEDS
;
A
#
# COMPACT_ATOMS: atom_id res chain seq x y z
N MET A 1 -0.90 -11.64 8.70
CA MET A 1 -1.45 -12.41 7.56
C MET A 1 -0.88 -13.83 7.36
N ARG A 2 0.06 -14.33 8.18
CA ARG A 2 0.61 -15.71 8.00
C ARG A 2 -0.44 -16.82 8.14
N TYR A 3 -1.49 -16.58 8.92
CA TYR A 3 -2.50 -17.57 9.28
C TYR A 3 -3.82 -17.43 8.51
N THR A 4 -3.85 -16.61 7.46
CA THR A 4 -5.03 -16.38 6.63
C THR A 4 -5.48 -17.69 5.97
N ARG A 5 -6.75 -18.05 6.14
CA ARG A 5 -7.36 -19.27 5.60
C ARG A 5 -7.98 -19.05 4.23
N VAL A 6 -8.70 -17.94 4.07
CA VAL A 6 -9.36 -17.57 2.81
C VAL A 6 -8.85 -16.19 2.37
N VAL A 7 -9.38 -15.14 2.97
CA VAL A 7 -8.95 -13.76 2.75
C VAL A 7 -8.94 -13.06 4.10
N SER A 8 -7.91 -12.28 4.36
CA SER A 8 -7.83 -11.43 5.53
C SER A 8 -7.72 -9.97 5.14
N MET A 9 -8.37 -9.08 5.88
CA MET A 9 -8.33 -7.64 5.64
C MET A 9 -7.99 -6.87 6.91
N PHE A 10 -7.33 -5.72 6.76
CA PHE A 10 -6.83 -4.91 7.86
C PHE A 10 -6.63 -3.44 7.46
N PRO A 11 -6.51 -2.51 8.43
CA PRO A 11 -6.38 -1.07 8.16
C PRO A 11 -5.09 -0.69 7.42
N VAL A 12 -5.18 0.31 6.55
CA VAL A 12 -4.07 0.94 5.82
C VAL A 12 -4.06 2.44 6.07
N GLY A 13 -2.96 2.98 6.60
CA GLY A 13 -2.78 4.41 6.82
C GLY A 13 -2.24 5.14 5.58
N LEU A 14 -2.36 6.47 5.58
CA LEU A 14 -1.86 7.38 4.53
C LEU A 14 -2.47 7.12 3.14
N LEU A 15 -3.71 6.61 3.11
CA LEU A 15 -4.46 6.42 1.87
C LEU A 15 -5.41 7.60 1.62
N THR A 16 -5.41 8.09 0.38
CA THR A 16 -6.29 9.17 -0.12
C THR A 16 -6.30 10.45 0.74
N GLU A 17 -7.30 11.32 0.55
CA GLU A 17 -7.48 12.53 1.38
C GLU A 17 -7.99 12.19 2.79
N ALA A 18 -8.60 11.02 2.99
CA ALA A 18 -9.12 10.61 4.30
C ALA A 18 -8.04 10.06 5.24
N GLY A 19 -6.84 9.78 4.74
CA GLY A 19 -5.68 9.32 5.51
C GLY A 19 -5.78 7.90 6.05
N LEU A 20 -6.89 7.19 5.81
CA LEU A 20 -7.16 5.86 6.34
C LEU A 20 -8.11 5.08 5.42
N SER A 21 -7.77 3.83 5.14
CA SER A 21 -8.68 2.83 4.61
C SER A 21 -8.81 1.66 5.57
N THR A 22 -10.02 1.29 5.96
CA THR A 22 -10.27 0.23 6.93
C THR A 22 -11.65 -0.43 6.76
N PRO A 23 -11.76 -1.75 7.02
CA PRO A 23 -13.04 -2.33 7.40
C PRO A 23 -13.56 -1.67 8.69
N VAL A 24 -14.87 -1.45 8.76
CA VAL A 24 -15.55 -0.92 9.94
C VAL A 24 -16.26 -2.06 10.63
N LEU A 25 -15.88 -2.31 11.88
CA LEU A 25 -16.45 -3.34 12.73
C LEU A 25 -17.26 -2.73 13.88
N LYS A 26 -18.39 -3.34 14.20
CA LYS A 26 -19.17 -3.09 15.42
C LYS A 26 -19.33 -4.40 16.17
N ASP A 27 -18.83 -4.46 17.40
CA ASP A 27 -18.86 -5.67 18.23
C ASP A 27 -18.24 -6.90 17.52
N GLY A 28 -17.15 -6.68 16.78
CA GLY A 28 -16.48 -7.71 15.97
C GLY A 28 -17.20 -8.09 14.67
N ARG A 29 -18.34 -7.47 14.36
CA ARG A 29 -19.10 -7.71 13.12
C ARG A 29 -18.86 -6.60 12.11
N PHE A 30 -18.64 -7.01 10.87
CA PHE A 30 -18.47 -6.09 9.76
C PHE A 30 -19.77 -5.34 9.43
N ILE A 31 -19.68 -4.00 9.36
CA ILE A 31 -20.81 -3.12 9.04
C ILE A 31 -20.59 -2.25 7.80
N GLY A 32 -19.36 -2.21 7.27
CA GLY A 32 -19.05 -1.40 6.09
C GLY A 32 -17.58 -1.07 5.97
N TRP A 33 -17.26 -0.17 5.04
CA TRP A 33 -15.90 0.26 4.76
C TRP A 33 -15.74 1.76 4.97
N TYR A 34 -14.51 2.17 5.26
CA TYR A 34 -14.08 3.56 5.28
C TYR A 34 -12.80 3.68 4.44
N ASP A 35 -12.79 4.38 3.29
CA ASP A 35 -11.56 4.64 2.50
C ASP A 35 -11.44 6.09 1.96
N GLY A 36 -12.34 6.97 2.38
CA GLY A 36 -12.42 8.35 1.89
C GLY A 36 -12.99 8.52 0.48
N TRP A 37 -13.25 7.44 -0.25
CA TRP A 37 -13.77 7.45 -1.61
C TRP A 37 -15.28 7.15 -1.63
N ILE A 38 -16.10 8.14 -1.99
CA ILE A 38 -17.58 8.05 -2.02
C ILE A 38 -18.08 7.33 -3.30
N GLY A 39 -17.29 6.41 -3.87
CA GLY A 39 -17.49 5.88 -5.23
C GLY A 39 -18.17 4.51 -5.35
N GLY A 40 -18.82 3.98 -4.31
CA GLY A 40 -19.69 2.81 -4.43
C GLY A 40 -19.01 1.49 -4.86
N ARG A 41 -17.70 1.33 -4.64
CA ARG A 41 -17.00 0.07 -4.93
C ARG A 41 -17.43 -1.03 -3.95
N LYS A 42 -17.56 -2.27 -4.44
CA LYS A 42 -17.89 -3.44 -3.61
C LYS A 42 -16.82 -3.72 -2.53
N PHE A 43 -15.56 -3.43 -2.85
CA PHE A 43 -14.40 -3.54 -1.96
C PHE A 43 -13.50 -2.30 -2.10
N PRO A 44 -13.79 -1.23 -1.35
CA PRO A 44 -12.96 -0.03 -1.29
C PRO A 44 -11.78 -0.26 -0.32
N VAL A 45 -10.88 -1.17 -0.70
CA VAL A 45 -9.66 -1.50 0.04
C VAL A 45 -8.45 -1.24 -0.84
N ASP A 46 -7.36 -0.80 -0.23
CA ASP A 46 -6.05 -0.69 -0.89
C ASP A 46 -5.40 -2.06 -1.13
N MET A 47 -4.52 -2.18 -2.12
CA MET A 47 -3.74 -3.42 -2.35
C MET A 47 -3.01 -3.90 -1.10
N ALA A 48 -2.49 -2.99 -0.28
CA ALA A 48 -1.75 -3.35 0.92
C ALA A 48 -2.67 -3.77 2.09
N GLY A 49 -3.99 -3.60 1.96
CA GLY A 49 -4.98 -3.83 3.02
C GLY A 49 -5.55 -5.24 3.10
N PHE A 50 -5.14 -6.16 2.22
CA PHE A 50 -5.63 -7.53 2.24
C PHE A 50 -4.54 -8.57 1.94
N ALA A 51 -4.83 -9.81 2.30
CA ALA A 51 -4.04 -10.97 1.94
C ALA A 51 -4.95 -12.14 1.58
N VAL A 52 -4.50 -12.99 0.65
CA VAL A 52 -5.24 -14.15 0.16
C VAL A 52 -4.43 -15.42 0.42
N SER A 53 -5.11 -16.45 0.89
CA SER A 53 -4.53 -17.78 1.08
C SER A 53 -4.18 -18.41 -0.27
N VAL A 54 -2.94 -18.88 -0.43
CA VAL A 54 -2.48 -19.56 -1.66
C VAL A 54 -3.30 -20.82 -1.96
N PRO A 55 -3.52 -21.74 -0.99
CA PRO A 55 -4.41 -22.89 -1.22
C PRO A 55 -5.79 -22.49 -1.73
N PHE A 56 -6.40 -21.44 -1.16
CA PHE A 56 -7.70 -20.94 -1.61
C PHE A 56 -7.62 -20.35 -3.02
N LEU A 57 -6.62 -19.52 -3.32
CA LEU A 57 -6.45 -18.90 -4.63
C LEU A 57 -6.35 -19.95 -5.75
N LEU A 58 -5.67 -21.06 -5.51
CA LEU A 58 -5.55 -22.17 -6.45
C LEU A 58 -6.90 -22.87 -6.74
N THR A 59 -7.88 -22.77 -5.84
CA THR A 59 -9.24 -23.28 -6.07
C THR A 59 -10.09 -22.36 -6.96
N VAL A 60 -9.64 -21.12 -7.19
CA VAL A 60 -10.34 -20.11 -7.99
C VAL A 60 -9.53 -19.82 -9.27
N PRO A 61 -9.58 -20.70 -10.29
CA PRO A 61 -8.74 -20.58 -11.50
C PRO A 61 -9.05 -19.36 -12.36
N LYS A 62 -10.17 -18.68 -12.10
CA LYS A 62 -10.57 -17.43 -12.78
C LYS A 62 -10.08 -16.17 -12.05
N ALA A 63 -9.45 -16.31 -10.89
CA ALA A 63 -8.93 -15.18 -10.14
C ALA A 63 -7.80 -14.50 -10.92
N LYS A 64 -8.04 -13.27 -11.36
CA LYS A 64 -7.08 -12.49 -12.14
C LYS A 64 -7.17 -11.02 -11.76
N MET A 65 -6.02 -10.37 -11.78
CA MET A 65 -5.97 -8.91 -11.69
C MET A 65 -6.39 -8.33 -13.04
N PRO A 66 -7.45 -7.52 -13.11
CA PRO A 66 -7.79 -6.84 -14.36
C PRO A 66 -6.81 -5.70 -14.61
N TYR A 67 -6.49 -5.43 -15.88
CA TYR A 67 -5.66 -4.30 -16.28
C TYR A 67 -6.54 -3.06 -16.48
N THR A 68 -7.16 -2.57 -15.40
CA THR A 68 -8.08 -1.43 -15.44
C THR A 68 -7.78 -0.52 -14.26
N ALA A 69 -7.16 0.62 -14.55
CA ALA A 69 -6.70 1.57 -13.53
C ALA A 69 -7.83 1.95 -12.56
N GLY A 70 -7.57 1.79 -11.25
CA GLY A 70 -8.50 2.13 -10.16
C GLY A 70 -9.59 1.08 -9.85
N MET A 71 -9.68 0.00 -10.64
CA MET A 71 -10.59 -1.13 -10.40
C MET A 71 -9.85 -2.46 -10.22
N GLU A 72 -8.54 -2.43 -10.07
CA GLU A 72 -7.70 -3.63 -10.03
C GLU A 72 -8.01 -4.45 -8.76
N GLU A 73 -8.07 -3.81 -7.59
CA GLU A 73 -8.44 -4.40 -6.29
C GLU A 73 -9.85 -4.98 -6.35
N THR A 74 -10.80 -4.15 -6.77
CA THR A 74 -12.21 -4.51 -6.77
C THR A 74 -12.47 -5.65 -7.74
N GLY A 75 -11.84 -5.64 -8.91
CA GLY A 75 -11.99 -6.72 -9.89
C GLY A 75 -11.32 -8.01 -9.44
N PHE A 76 -10.14 -7.93 -8.81
CA PHE A 76 -9.49 -9.11 -8.25
C PHE A 76 -10.32 -9.72 -7.11
N LEU A 77 -10.70 -8.95 -6.10
CA LEU A 77 -11.51 -9.45 -4.97
C LEU A 77 -12.88 -9.95 -5.42
N SER A 78 -13.50 -9.31 -6.42
CA SER A 78 -14.74 -9.81 -7.00
C SER A 78 -14.55 -11.13 -7.75
N SER A 79 -13.40 -11.32 -8.40
CA SER A 79 -13.06 -12.58 -9.08
C SER A 79 -12.81 -13.76 -8.14
N LEU A 80 -12.47 -13.49 -6.87
CA LEU A 80 -12.34 -14.51 -5.82
C LEU A 80 -13.68 -15.12 -5.38
N ASN A 81 -14.79 -14.48 -5.75
CA ASN A 81 -16.16 -14.92 -5.43
C ASN A 81 -16.38 -15.18 -3.92
N ILE A 82 -15.76 -14.36 -3.07
CA ILE A 82 -15.88 -14.42 -1.61
C ILE A 82 -17.08 -13.61 -1.10
N THR A 83 -17.66 -14.03 0.02
CA THR A 83 -18.60 -13.24 0.81
C THR A 83 -17.89 -12.56 1.99
N THR A 84 -18.51 -11.52 2.56
CA THR A 84 -17.95 -10.81 3.72
C THR A 84 -17.75 -11.70 4.95
N ASP A 85 -18.57 -12.73 5.11
CA ASP A 85 -18.47 -13.69 6.22
C ASP A 85 -17.22 -14.59 6.13
N GLN A 86 -16.61 -14.67 4.94
CA GLN A 86 -15.36 -15.41 4.72
C GLN A 86 -14.11 -14.55 4.95
N ILE A 87 -14.29 -13.26 5.27
CA ILE A 87 -13.19 -12.32 5.48
C ILE A 87 -12.76 -12.36 6.94
N GLU A 88 -11.47 -12.60 7.16
CA GLU A 88 -10.83 -12.56 8.46
C GLU A 88 -10.32 -11.13 8.75
N PHE A 89 -10.94 -10.43 9.70
CA PHE A 89 -10.52 -9.09 10.09
C PHE A 89 -9.35 -9.16 11.09
N LEU A 90 -8.18 -8.71 10.66
CA LEU A 90 -6.94 -8.75 11.46
C LEU A 90 -6.68 -7.39 12.14
N ALA A 91 -5.50 -7.27 12.74
CA ALA A 91 -5.04 -6.09 13.45
C ALA A 91 -5.96 -5.68 14.61
N ASP A 92 -6.28 -6.66 15.45
CA ASP A 92 -7.10 -6.51 16.65
C ASP A 92 -8.47 -5.88 16.34
N ASN A 93 -9.28 -6.59 15.56
CA ASN A 93 -10.55 -6.08 15.04
C ASN A 93 -10.40 -4.73 14.31
N CYS A 94 -9.35 -4.59 13.51
CA CYS A 94 -9.06 -3.40 12.72
C CYS A 94 -8.87 -2.12 13.56
N THR A 95 -8.43 -2.25 14.82
CA THR A 95 -8.12 -1.11 15.70
C THR A 95 -6.66 -0.65 15.61
N GLN A 96 -5.79 -1.45 14.97
CA GLN A 96 -4.36 -1.17 14.86
C GLN A 96 -3.94 -1.02 13.39
N ILE A 97 -3.03 -0.07 13.12
CA ILE A 97 -2.50 0.19 11.78
C ILE A 97 -1.05 -0.31 11.73
N TYR A 98 -0.77 -1.29 10.87
CA TYR A 98 0.57 -1.86 10.68
C TYR A 98 1.15 -1.63 9.28
N VAL A 99 0.39 -0.98 8.39
CA VAL A 99 0.78 -0.74 7.02
C VAL A 99 0.40 0.69 6.61
N TRP A 100 1.28 1.33 5.84
CA TRP A 100 1.15 2.71 5.42
C TRP A 100 1.44 2.83 3.92
N HIS A 101 0.54 3.51 3.21
CA HIS A 101 0.67 3.77 1.78
C HIS A 101 1.52 5.04 1.54
N THR A 102 2.83 4.95 1.76
CA THR A 102 3.76 6.08 1.56
C THR A 102 4.09 6.28 0.08
N LYS A 103 4.18 7.56 -0.36
CA LYS A 103 4.67 7.92 -1.69
C LYS A 103 6.01 8.64 -1.58
N THR A 104 6.97 8.24 -2.41
CA THR A 104 8.21 9.00 -2.57
C THR A 104 7.94 10.19 -3.47
N HIS A 105 8.26 11.38 -2.98
CA HIS A 105 8.25 12.59 -3.80
C HIS A 105 9.61 12.77 -4.47
N LYS A 106 9.61 13.05 -5.77
CA LYS A 106 10.82 13.47 -6.47
C LYS A 106 11.18 14.87 -6.00
N ASN A 107 12.28 14.99 -5.26
CA ASN A 107 12.84 16.29 -4.91
C ASN A 107 13.54 16.90 -6.12
N ASN A 108 13.64 18.23 -6.13
CA ASN A 108 14.55 18.90 -7.05
C ASN A 108 15.96 18.32 -6.87
N PRO A 109 16.72 18.14 -7.97
CA PRO A 109 18.11 17.71 -7.87
C PRO A 109 18.84 18.62 -6.87
N ALA A 110 19.50 18.03 -5.87
CA ALA A 110 20.35 18.80 -4.98
C ALA A 110 21.44 19.50 -5.81
N SER A 111 21.73 20.77 -5.51
CA SER A 111 22.86 21.45 -6.15
C SER A 111 24.14 20.70 -5.81
N ARG A 112 24.79 20.15 -6.85
CA ARG A 112 26.03 19.37 -6.72
C ARG A 112 27.29 20.25 -6.72
N ASN A 113 27.11 21.58 -6.80
CA ASN A 113 28.17 22.56 -6.93
C ASN A 113 28.56 23.16 -5.56
N ILE A 114 29.37 22.42 -4.81
CA ILE A 114 30.10 22.99 -3.67
C ILE A 114 31.36 23.66 -4.25
N LEU A 115 31.25 24.85 -4.82
CA LEU A 115 32.34 25.53 -5.54
C LEU A 115 33.08 26.58 -4.71
N LEU A 116 32.80 26.67 -3.40
CA LEU A 116 33.42 27.66 -2.53
C LEU A 116 34.93 27.35 -2.32
N PRO A 117 35.85 28.26 -2.71
CA PRO A 117 37.30 28.01 -2.63
C PRO A 117 37.83 27.77 -1.21
N GLU A 118 37.11 28.25 -0.19
CA GLU A 118 37.44 28.09 1.23
C GLU A 118 37.49 26.62 1.71
N TYR A 119 36.85 25.69 0.98
CA TYR A 119 36.87 24.26 1.31
C TYR A 119 37.93 23.46 0.54
N ASN A 120 38.80 24.13 -0.22
CA ASN A 120 39.92 23.46 -0.89
C ASN A 120 40.87 22.83 0.13
N GLY A 121 41.29 21.59 -0.12
CA GLY A 121 42.15 20.83 0.78
C GLY A 121 41.41 20.16 1.96
N THR A 122 40.09 20.25 2.03
CA THR A 122 39.28 19.58 3.06
C THR A 122 38.65 18.29 2.54
N ASN A 123 38.13 17.47 3.47
CA ASN A 123 37.34 16.27 3.17
C ASN A 123 36.07 16.55 2.34
N LEU A 124 35.61 17.81 2.27
CA LEU A 124 34.43 18.17 1.50
C LEU A 124 34.60 17.93 0.00
N ARG A 125 35.83 18.04 -0.53
CA ARG A 125 36.15 17.71 -1.94
C ARG A 125 36.02 16.21 -2.23
N ILE A 126 36.47 15.38 -1.29
CA ILE A 126 36.37 13.91 -1.38
C ILE A 126 34.88 13.49 -1.35
N LEU A 127 34.10 14.08 -0.45
CA LEU A 127 32.66 13.80 -0.34
C LEU A 127 31.89 14.27 -1.58
N GLN A 128 32.27 15.41 -2.17
CA GLN A 128 31.65 15.92 -3.40
C GLN A 128 31.76 14.92 -4.55
N GLU A 129 32.93 14.29 -4.73
CA GLU A 129 33.14 13.29 -5.79
C GLU A 129 32.25 12.05 -5.61
N VAL A 130 32.09 11.58 -4.36
CA VAL A 130 31.30 10.38 -4.03
C VAL A 130 29.78 10.63 -4.06
N MET A 131 29.33 11.85 -3.74
CA MET A 131 27.90 12.19 -3.78
C MET A 131 27.33 12.33 -5.20
N THR A 132 28.18 12.55 -6.20
CA THR A 132 27.76 12.55 -7.61
C THR A 132 27.50 11.11 -8.08
N ILE A 133 26.23 10.69 -8.09
CA ILE A 133 25.81 9.54 -8.89
C ILE A 133 26.07 9.92 -10.36
N LYS A 134 26.98 9.22 -11.03
CA LYS A 134 27.16 9.34 -12.48
C LYS A 134 25.87 8.86 -13.14
N GLU A 135 25.21 9.74 -13.88
CA GLU A 135 24.11 9.32 -14.75
C GLU A 135 24.74 8.55 -15.92
N ASP A 136 24.54 7.24 -15.95
CA ASP A 136 24.92 6.42 -17.10
C ASP A 136 24.06 6.86 -18.29
N SER A 137 24.74 7.39 -19.31
CA SER A 137 24.19 7.83 -20.60
C SER A 137 23.89 6.67 -21.53
#